data_AF-A0A7X7WJT2-F1
#
_entry.id   AF-A0A7X7WJT2-F1
#
_cell.length_a   1.000
_cell.length_b   1.000
_cell.length_c   1.000
_cell.angle_alpha   90.00
_cell.angle_beta   90.00
_cell.angle_gamma   90.00
#
_symmetry.space_group_name_H-M   'P 1'
#
loop_
_entity.id
_entity.type
_entity.pdbx_description
1 polymer ?
#
loop_
_entity_poly.entity_id
_entity_poly.type
_entity_poly.pdbx_seq_one_letter_code
_entity_poly.pdbx_strand_id
1 'polypeptide(L)'
;LGNSKIQPFHLFNAQMYEDMNNQGPFGAMILPFDYKTYFETGDSRKSVDVALAHPIVKRMYQFPFKVYMMDDFMKYFGILEGWNADYPLDNTYPGKIEPHWMRQMGTIALNHGISQKGFACTVCHTPSKGLLNFRELGYSEERVKDLENPPELKIFQGINTGLTFEDIYGPGGPVKTR
;
A
#
# COMPACT_ATOMS: atom_id res chain seq x y z
N LEU A 1 -11.57 16.51 -21.53
CA LEU A 1 -11.36 16.93 -20.13
C LEU A 1 -11.01 15.69 -19.31
N GLY A 2 -10.02 15.78 -18.41
CA GLY A 2 -9.63 14.65 -17.56
C GLY A 2 -10.68 14.37 -16.49
N ASN A 3 -10.96 13.09 -16.21
CA ASN A 3 -11.93 12.66 -15.20
C ASN A 3 -11.32 12.55 -13.79
N SER A 4 -10.01 12.77 -13.65
CA SER A 4 -9.26 12.58 -12.40
C SER A 4 -9.45 13.75 -11.41
N LYS A 5 -9.54 13.42 -10.12
CA LYS A 5 -9.59 14.38 -9.00
C LYS A 5 -8.57 13.98 -7.94
N ILE A 6 -8.15 14.94 -7.12
CA ILE A 6 -7.34 14.67 -5.93
C ILE A 6 -8.20 13.84 -4.95
N GLN A 7 -7.68 12.70 -4.51
CA GLN A 7 -8.36 11.77 -3.61
C GLN A 7 -7.41 11.32 -2.50
N PRO A 8 -7.90 11.11 -1.27
CA PRO A 8 -7.08 10.63 -0.18
C PRO A 8 -6.87 9.11 -0.26
N PHE A 9 -5.62 8.69 -0.07
CA PHE A 9 -5.24 7.28 0.04
C PHE A 9 -4.46 7.05 1.32
N HIS A 10 -4.70 5.92 1.98
CA HIS A 10 -3.78 5.39 2.98
C HIS A 10 -2.68 4.62 2.25
N LEU A 11 -1.44 5.03 2.48
CA LEU A 11 -0.26 4.34 1.97
C LEU A 11 0.19 3.32 3.01
N PHE A 12 0.47 2.11 2.57
CA PHE A 12 1.10 1.10 3.41
C PHE A 12 2.20 0.37 2.64
N ASN A 13 3.21 -0.05 3.40
CA ASN A 13 4.25 -0.94 2.94
C ASN A 13 4.53 -1.93 4.07
N ALA A 14 4.89 -3.16 3.72
CA ALA A 14 5.20 -4.21 4.66
C ALA A 14 6.41 -5.01 4.16
N GLN A 15 7.13 -5.61 5.09
CA GLN A 15 8.07 -6.67 4.75
C GLN A 15 7.32 -8.00 4.82
N MET A 16 7.28 -8.72 3.71
CA MET A 16 6.54 -9.98 3.57
C MET A 16 7.43 -11.03 2.90
N TYR A 17 7.23 -12.30 3.21
CA TYR A 17 7.90 -13.37 2.48
C TYR A 17 7.27 -13.51 1.10
N GLU A 18 8.13 -13.50 0.08
CA GLU A 18 7.73 -13.65 -1.31
C GLU A 18 8.23 -14.99 -1.84
N ASP A 19 7.40 -15.60 -2.69
CA ASP A 19 7.82 -16.63 -3.62
C ASP A 19 8.22 -15.97 -4.94
N MET A 20 9.52 -15.99 -5.22
CA MET A 20 10.12 -15.41 -6.43
C MET A 20 9.90 -16.22 -7.70
N ASN A 21 9.41 -17.46 -7.60
CA ASN A 21 9.14 -18.32 -8.75
C ASN A 21 7.76 -18.03 -9.37
N ASN A 22 6.89 -17.34 -8.63
CA ASN A 22 5.58 -16.90 -9.08
C ASN A 22 5.50 -15.37 -9.10
N GLN A 23 5.09 -14.81 -10.23
CA GLN A 23 4.75 -13.39 -10.28
C GLN A 23 3.42 -13.15 -9.55
N GLY A 24 3.24 -11.97 -8.98
CA GLY A 24 2.03 -11.59 -8.27
C GLY A 24 1.69 -10.12 -8.48
N PRO A 25 0.55 -9.64 -7.92
CA PRO A 25 0.10 -8.27 -8.11
C PRO A 25 1.10 -7.20 -7.61
N PHE A 26 2.06 -7.58 -6.77
CA PHE A 26 3.13 -6.71 -6.26
C PHE A 26 4.52 -7.08 -6.80
N GLY A 27 4.59 -7.82 -7.92
CA GLY A 27 5.83 -8.23 -8.60
C GLY A 27 6.40 -9.58 -8.15
N ALA A 28 5.88 -10.17 -7.07
CA ALA A 28 6.11 -11.55 -6.66
C ALA A 28 4.90 -12.06 -5.87
N MET A 29 4.81 -13.37 -5.65
CA MET A 29 3.70 -13.91 -4.89
C MET A 29 3.96 -13.83 -3.39
N ILE A 30 3.13 -13.06 -2.69
CA ILE A 30 3.14 -12.99 -1.23
C ILE A 30 2.70 -14.32 -0.62
N LEU A 31 3.49 -14.84 0.31
CA LEU A 31 3.23 -16.10 1.00
C LEU A 31 2.36 -15.90 2.25
N PRO A 32 1.54 -16.90 2.61
CA PRO A 32 0.76 -16.87 3.83
C PRO A 32 1.68 -16.91 5.06
N PHE A 33 1.18 -16.37 6.17
CA PHE A 33 1.96 -16.21 7.41
C PHE A 33 1.12 -16.64 8.61
N ASP A 34 1.59 -17.60 9.39
CA ASP A 34 0.89 -18.09 10.58
C ASP A 34 1.20 -17.21 11.81
N TYR A 35 0.30 -16.26 12.09
CA TYR A 35 0.48 -15.32 13.21
C TYR A 35 0.55 -16.00 14.57
N LYS A 36 -0.13 -17.13 14.76
CA LYS A 36 -0.10 -17.87 16.03
C LYS A 36 1.32 -18.36 16.31
N THR A 37 1.92 -19.08 15.36
CA THR A 37 3.30 -19.56 15.45
C THR A 37 4.26 -18.39 15.70
N TYR A 38 4.07 -17.27 15.01
CA TYR A 38 4.92 -16.11 15.20
C TYR A 38 4.83 -15.54 16.61
N PHE A 39 3.62 -15.37 17.15
CA PHE A 39 3.44 -14.84 18.50
C PHE A 39 3.93 -15.80 19.59
N GLU A 40 3.86 -17.11 19.36
CA GLU A 40 4.34 -18.12 20.31
C GLU A 40 5.87 -18.30 20.27
N THR A 41 6.50 -18.11 19.12
CA THR A 41 7.91 -18.49 18.91
C THR A 41 8.85 -17.33 18.59
N GLY A 42 8.33 -16.22 18.09
CA GLY A 42 9.11 -15.11 17.52
C GLY A 42 9.80 -15.43 16.18
N ASP A 43 9.62 -16.62 15.61
CA ASP A 43 10.30 -17.06 14.38
C ASP A 43 9.42 -16.81 13.14
N SER A 44 9.80 -15.81 12.36
CA SER A 44 9.08 -15.42 11.14
C SER A 44 9.17 -16.47 10.04
N ARG A 45 10.30 -17.18 9.91
CA ARG A 45 10.47 -18.18 8.85
C ARG A 45 9.64 -19.41 9.16
N LYS A 46 9.69 -19.90 10.41
CA LYS A 46 8.87 -21.01 10.87
C LYS A 46 7.37 -20.74 10.65
N SER A 47 6.94 -19.49 10.84
CA SER A 47 5.54 -19.08 10.63
C SER A 47 5.09 -19.19 9.17
N VAL A 48 5.99 -18.92 8.21
CA VAL A 48 5.74 -19.16 6.78
C VAL A 48 5.72 -20.65 6.49
N ASP A 49 6.68 -21.41 7.00
CA ASP A 49 6.75 -22.85 6.74
C ASP A 49 5.51 -23.58 7.27
N VAL A 50 5.00 -23.21 8.45
CA VAL A 50 3.74 -23.72 9.03
C VAL A 50 2.55 -23.36 8.15
N ALA A 51 2.45 -22.10 7.71
CA ALA A 51 1.35 -21.65 6.87
C ALA A 51 1.35 -22.36 5.50
N LEU A 52 2.52 -22.50 4.88
CA LEU A 52 2.70 -23.22 3.62
C LEU A 52 2.30 -24.69 3.73
N ALA A 53 2.60 -25.34 4.86
CA ALA A 53 2.28 -26.75 5.10
C ALA A 53 0.76 -27.02 5.19
N HIS A 54 -0.08 -25.99 5.28
CA HIS A 54 -1.53 -26.18 5.32
C HIS A 54 -2.04 -26.88 4.04
N PRO A 55 -2.90 -27.91 4.15
CA PRO A 55 -3.30 -28.72 2.99
C PRO A 55 -3.92 -27.93 1.83
N ILE A 56 -4.66 -26.85 2.13
CA ILE A 56 -5.24 -26.00 1.09
C ILE A 56 -4.16 -25.25 0.29
N VAL A 57 -3.11 -24.77 0.96
CA VAL A 57 -2.01 -24.06 0.30
C VAL A 57 -1.26 -25.03 -0.59
N LYS A 58 -0.92 -26.22 -0.08
CA LYS A 58 -0.33 -27.27 -0.91
C LYS A 58 -1.20 -27.63 -2.13
N ARG A 59 -2.53 -27.67 -1.97
CA ARG A 59 -3.46 -27.95 -3.07
C ARG A 59 -3.41 -26.88 -4.16
N MET A 60 -3.15 -25.61 -3.83
CA MET A 60 -3.03 -24.51 -4.82
C MET A 60 -1.90 -24.73 -5.81
N TYR A 61 -0.84 -25.46 -5.42
CA TYR A 61 0.28 -25.84 -6.28
C TYR A 61 0.03 -27.13 -7.07
N GLN A 62 -1.12 -27.78 -6.91
CA GLN A 62 -1.44 -29.05 -7.57
C GLN A 62 -2.48 -28.89 -8.68
N PHE A 63 -2.48 -29.84 -9.62
CA PHE A 63 -3.64 -30.05 -10.49
C PHE A 63 -4.82 -30.58 -9.66
N PRO A 64 -6.08 -30.13 -9.84
CA PRO A 64 -6.60 -29.23 -10.88
C PRO A 64 -6.53 -27.73 -10.55
N PHE A 65 -6.18 -27.36 -9.31
CA PHE A 65 -6.25 -25.98 -8.81
C PHE A 65 -5.41 -24.99 -9.63
N LYS A 66 -4.21 -25.41 -10.05
CA LYS A 66 -3.39 -24.60 -10.96
C LYS A 66 -4.17 -24.19 -12.21
N VAL A 67 -4.77 -25.14 -12.91
CA VAL A 67 -5.37 -24.89 -14.23
C VAL A 67 -6.70 -24.16 -14.14
N TYR A 68 -7.55 -24.52 -13.17
CA TYR A 68 -8.91 -23.98 -13.09
C TYR A 68 -9.05 -22.73 -12.23
N MET A 69 -8.03 -22.37 -11.44
CA MET A 69 -8.09 -21.19 -10.57
C MET A 69 -6.85 -20.32 -10.72
N MET A 70 -5.65 -20.87 -10.52
CA MET A 70 -4.46 -20.03 -10.44
C MET A 70 -4.08 -19.45 -11.80
N ASP A 71 -4.11 -20.23 -12.88
CA ASP A 71 -3.75 -19.74 -14.21
C ASP A 71 -4.72 -18.65 -14.70
N ASP A 72 -6.01 -18.80 -14.43
CA ASP A 72 -7.01 -17.78 -14.79
C ASP A 72 -6.92 -16.54 -13.90
N PHE A 73 -6.62 -16.72 -12.61
CA PHE A 73 -6.28 -15.61 -11.71
C PHE A 73 -5.05 -14.84 -12.23
N MET A 74 -3.99 -15.53 -12.62
CA MET A 74 -2.76 -14.92 -13.14
C MET A 74 -3.03 -14.13 -14.43
N LYS A 75 -3.82 -14.69 -15.36
CA LYS A 75 -4.24 -13.99 -16.58
C LYS A 75 -5.04 -12.73 -16.29
N TYR A 76 -5.91 -12.74 -15.27
CA TYR A 76 -6.66 -11.54 -14.86
C TYR A 76 -5.73 -10.40 -14.45
N PHE A 77 -4.57 -10.72 -13.85
CA PHE A 77 -3.51 -9.75 -13.53
C PHE A 77 -2.52 -9.49 -14.67
N GLY A 78 -2.77 -10.02 -15.88
CA GLY A 78 -1.94 -9.80 -17.06
C GLY A 78 -0.67 -10.67 -17.12
N ILE A 79 -0.57 -11.70 -16.27
CA ILE A 79 0.57 -12.62 -16.23
C ILE A 79 0.22 -13.85 -17.09
N LEU A 80 0.87 -13.99 -18.24
CA LEU A 80 0.50 -14.97 -19.27
C LEU A 80 1.23 -16.32 -19.11
N GLU A 81 2.36 -16.31 -18.41
CA GLU A 81 3.17 -17.48 -18.09
C GLU A 81 2.43 -18.45 -17.15
N GLY A 82 1.42 -17.95 -16.44
CA GLY A 82 0.61 -18.71 -15.50
C GLY A 82 1.32 -18.98 -14.18
N TRP A 83 0.71 -19.84 -13.38
CA TRP A 83 1.19 -20.19 -12.04
C TRP A 83 2.21 -21.33 -12.08
N ASN A 84 3.37 -21.18 -11.44
CA ASN A 84 4.32 -22.26 -11.25
C ASN A 84 3.86 -23.19 -10.09
N ALA A 85 3.75 -24.48 -10.39
CA ALA A 85 3.34 -25.54 -9.48
C ALA A 85 4.47 -26.07 -8.57
N ASP A 86 5.72 -25.65 -8.77
CA ASP A 86 6.82 -25.97 -7.87
C ASP A 86 6.46 -25.52 -6.45
N TYR A 87 6.47 -26.45 -5.49
CA TYR A 87 5.97 -26.18 -4.16
C TYR A 87 7.09 -25.71 -3.22
N PRO A 88 6.95 -24.58 -2.49
CA PRO A 88 8.07 -23.95 -1.81
C PRO A 88 8.69 -24.74 -0.64
N LEU A 89 8.02 -25.78 -0.14
CA LEU A 89 8.57 -26.66 0.90
C LEU A 89 9.22 -27.93 0.35
N ASP A 90 9.21 -28.16 -0.96
CA ASP A 90 9.89 -29.31 -1.55
C ASP A 90 11.41 -29.10 -1.56
N ASN A 91 12.18 -30.16 -1.28
CA ASN A 91 13.65 -30.06 -1.24
C ASN A 91 14.28 -29.67 -2.58
N THR A 92 13.56 -29.87 -3.68
CA THR A 92 13.97 -29.53 -5.04
C THR A 92 13.53 -28.13 -5.46
N TYR A 93 12.97 -27.35 -4.54
CA TYR A 93 12.40 -26.04 -4.85
C TYR A 93 13.46 -25.10 -5.43
N PRO A 94 13.34 -24.66 -6.69
CA PRO A 94 14.36 -23.82 -7.33
C PRO A 94 14.22 -22.34 -6.95
N GLY A 95 13.05 -21.95 -6.43
CA GLY A 95 12.73 -20.59 -6.04
C GLY A 95 13.32 -20.22 -4.69
N LYS A 96 13.48 -18.91 -4.47
CA LYS A 96 13.93 -18.36 -3.20
C LYS A 96 12.72 -17.81 -2.44
N ILE A 97 12.56 -18.25 -1.18
CA ILE A 97 11.59 -17.69 -0.24
C ILE A 97 12.33 -16.73 0.68
N GLU A 98 12.11 -15.43 0.52
CA GLU A 98 12.79 -14.41 1.30
C GLU A 98 11.87 -13.24 1.68
N PRO A 99 12.14 -12.57 2.82
CA PRO A 99 11.37 -11.42 3.24
C PRO A 99 11.82 -10.18 2.47
N HIS A 100 10.94 -9.64 1.64
CA HIS A 100 11.15 -8.41 0.88
C HIS A 100 10.18 -7.32 1.32
N TRP A 101 10.61 -6.06 1.24
CA TRP A 101 9.66 -4.94 1.24
C TRP A 101 8.80 -5.04 -0.01
N MET A 102 7.50 -4.74 0.12
CA MET A 102 6.63 -4.69 -1.05
C MET A 102 7.25 -3.78 -2.11
N ARG A 103 7.36 -4.28 -3.34
CA ARG A 103 8.00 -3.56 -4.47
C ARG A 103 7.24 -2.31 -4.86
N GLN A 104 5.95 -2.29 -4.55
CA GLN A 104 5.05 -1.16 -4.75
C GLN A 104 4.33 -0.88 -3.44
N MET A 105 4.18 0.40 -3.08
CA MET A 105 3.36 0.78 -1.94
C MET A 105 1.91 0.42 -2.22
N GLY A 106 1.28 -0.28 -1.28
CA GLY A 106 -0.15 -0.49 -1.32
C GLY A 106 -0.88 0.82 -1.06
N THR A 107 -1.94 1.07 -1.83
CA THR A 107 -2.80 2.23 -1.65
C THR A 107 -4.22 1.76 -1.34
N ILE A 108 -4.84 2.33 -0.31
CA ILE A 108 -6.24 2.08 0.01
C ILE A 108 -6.97 3.41 -0.04
N ALA A 109 -7.97 3.52 -0.91
CA ALA A 109 -8.79 4.73 -1.01
C ALA A 109 -9.59 4.92 0.30
N LEU A 110 -9.45 6.11 0.89
CA LEU A 110 -10.19 6.46 2.11
C LEU A 110 -11.56 7.03 1.73
N ASN A 111 -12.62 6.26 2.02
CA ASN A 111 -14.00 6.62 1.67
C ASN A 111 -14.93 6.76 2.89
N HIS A 112 -14.45 6.43 4.08
CA HIS A 112 -15.22 6.46 5.33
C HIS A 112 -14.46 7.23 6.42
N GLY A 113 -15.07 7.45 7.59
CA GLY A 113 -14.47 8.23 8.68
C GLY A 113 -14.55 9.75 8.46
N ILE A 114 -15.63 10.21 7.82
CA ILE A 114 -15.82 11.62 7.45
C ILE A 114 -16.04 12.47 8.71
N SER A 115 -15.25 13.53 8.86
CA SER A 115 -15.44 14.55 9.90
C SER A 115 -16.55 15.53 9.52
N GLN A 116 -17.25 16.08 10.52
CA GLN A 116 -18.18 17.21 10.31
C GLN A 116 -17.45 18.51 9.94
N LYS A 117 -16.14 18.57 10.15
CA LYS A 117 -15.29 19.71 9.79
C LYS A 117 -14.45 19.35 8.57
N GLY A 118 -14.49 20.19 7.54
CA GLY A 118 -13.55 20.12 6.42
C GLY A 118 -12.14 20.58 6.81
N PHE A 119 -11.16 20.36 5.94
CA PHE A 119 -9.81 20.91 6.11
C PHE A 119 -9.84 22.43 5.96
N ALA A 120 -9.17 23.14 6.87
CA ALA A 120 -8.98 24.59 6.74
C ALA A 120 -8.11 24.90 5.51
N CYS A 121 -8.32 26.08 4.88
CA CYS A 121 -7.54 26.49 3.71
C CYS A 121 -6.03 26.47 3.98
N THR A 122 -5.63 26.87 5.18
CA THR A 122 -4.24 26.94 5.65
C THR A 122 -3.56 25.58 5.79
N VAL A 123 -4.33 24.48 5.84
CA VAL A 123 -3.78 23.12 5.87
C VAL A 123 -3.25 22.72 4.49
N CYS A 124 -3.95 23.06 3.42
CA CYS A 124 -3.52 22.75 2.07
C CYS A 124 -2.59 23.82 1.50
N HIS A 125 -2.92 25.08 1.72
CA HIS A 125 -2.23 26.24 1.15
C HIS A 125 -1.23 26.81 2.17
N THR A 126 -0.08 26.15 2.29
CA THR A 126 1.05 26.66 3.07
C THR A 126 2.36 26.34 2.35
N PRO A 127 3.33 27.26 2.29
CA PRO A 127 4.59 27.06 1.56
C PRO A 127 5.48 25.93 2.10
N SER A 128 5.28 25.52 3.34
CA SER A 128 6.04 24.42 3.92
C SER A 128 5.13 23.55 4.78
N LYS A 129 5.21 22.23 4.55
CA LYS A 129 4.45 21.19 5.26
C LYS A 129 2.93 21.23 5.02
N GLY A 130 2.51 21.72 3.85
CA GLY A 130 1.13 21.58 3.35
C GLY A 130 0.69 20.12 3.31
N LEU A 131 -0.60 19.87 3.53
CA LEU A 131 -1.20 18.55 3.30
C LEU A 131 -1.06 18.13 1.83
N LEU A 132 -1.08 19.08 0.91
CA LEU A 132 -0.91 18.84 -0.53
C LEU A 132 0.50 19.25 -0.98
N ASN A 133 1.21 18.32 -1.62
CA ASN A 133 2.43 18.63 -2.36
C ASN A 133 2.07 18.97 -3.81
N PHE A 134 1.80 20.25 -4.10
CA PHE A 134 1.36 20.70 -5.43
C PHE A 134 2.37 20.38 -6.53
N ARG A 135 3.67 20.35 -6.23
CA ARG A 135 4.70 19.98 -7.19
C ARG A 135 4.60 18.49 -7.57
N GLU A 136 4.45 17.60 -6.59
CA GLU A 136 4.27 16.15 -6.84
C GLU A 136 2.91 15.82 -7.50
N LEU A 137 1.90 16.68 -7.31
CA LEU A 137 0.64 16.61 -8.05
C LEU A 137 0.75 17.04 -9.53
N GLY A 138 1.92 17.54 -9.95
CA GLY A 138 2.20 17.90 -11.35
C GLY A 138 1.79 19.32 -11.74
N TYR A 139 1.54 20.22 -10.78
CA TYR A 139 1.33 21.64 -11.08
C TYR A 139 2.63 22.34 -11.51
N SER A 140 2.54 23.36 -12.36
CA SER A 140 3.70 24.16 -12.77
C SER A 140 4.28 24.97 -11.60
N GLU A 141 5.57 25.32 -11.65
CA GLU A 141 6.22 26.09 -10.57
C GLU A 141 5.56 27.45 -10.29
N GLU A 142 5.04 28.13 -11.32
CA GLU A 142 4.26 29.35 -11.14
C GLU A 142 2.97 29.06 -10.36
N ARG A 143 2.25 28.01 -10.76
CA ARG A 143 1.01 27.63 -10.10
C ARG A 143 1.22 27.10 -8.68
N VAL A 144 2.32 26.40 -8.42
CA VAL A 144 2.72 25.96 -7.08
C VAL A 144 2.87 27.16 -6.15
N LYS A 145 3.57 28.23 -6.59
CA LYS A 145 3.73 29.45 -5.79
C LYS A 145 2.39 30.11 -5.46
N ASP A 146 1.49 30.19 -6.44
CA ASP A 146 0.15 30.74 -6.24
C ASP A 146 -0.68 29.90 -5.27
N LEU A 147 -0.61 28.57 -5.39
CA LEU A 147 -1.35 27.63 -4.55
C LEU A 147 -0.76 27.53 -3.14
N GLU A 148 0.52 27.74 -2.95
CA GLU A 148 1.14 27.72 -1.62
C GLU A 148 0.84 28.99 -0.81
N ASN A 149 0.54 30.12 -1.48
CA ASN A 149 0.25 31.39 -0.83
C ASN A 149 -0.81 32.22 -1.57
N PRO A 150 -2.05 31.73 -1.72
CA PRO A 150 -3.09 32.45 -2.42
C PRO A 150 -3.51 33.71 -1.64
N PRO A 151 -3.80 34.83 -2.32
CA PRO A 151 -4.15 36.09 -1.67
C PRO A 151 -5.39 35.96 -0.76
N GLU A 152 -6.30 35.04 -1.06
CA GLU A 152 -7.49 34.73 -0.29
C GLU A 152 -7.17 34.23 1.13
N LEU A 153 -5.98 33.66 1.38
CA LEU A 153 -5.59 33.24 2.73
C LEU A 153 -5.66 34.39 3.74
N LYS A 154 -5.38 35.62 3.31
CA LYS A 154 -5.43 36.81 4.17
C LYS A 154 -6.84 37.07 4.72
N ILE A 155 -7.87 36.65 3.99
CA ILE A 155 -9.28 36.80 4.40
C ILE A 155 -9.62 35.78 5.50
N PHE A 156 -8.99 34.60 5.44
CA PHE A 156 -9.26 33.48 6.36
C PHE A 156 -8.29 33.41 7.54
N GLN A 157 -7.25 34.25 7.56
CA GLN A 157 -6.34 34.39 8.69
C GLN A 157 -7.11 34.90 9.93
N GLY A 158 -7.16 34.07 10.98
CA GLY A 158 -7.87 34.38 12.23
C GLY A 158 -9.32 33.90 12.30
N ILE A 159 -9.84 33.26 11.24
CA ILE A 159 -11.15 32.62 11.24
C ILE A 159 -10.95 31.10 11.38
N ASN A 160 -11.67 30.48 12.32
CA ASN A 160 -11.66 29.02 12.44
C ASN A 160 -12.44 28.42 11.25
N THR A 161 -11.72 28.04 10.21
CA THR A 161 -12.28 27.60 8.92
C THR A 161 -12.36 26.07 8.77
N GLY A 162 -11.94 25.30 9.77
CA GLY A 162 -11.96 23.84 9.68
C GLY A 162 -10.94 23.15 10.59
N LEU A 163 -10.59 21.92 10.24
CA LEU A 163 -9.53 21.16 10.89
C LEU A 163 -8.18 21.83 10.65
N THR A 164 -7.40 21.96 11.72
CA THR A 164 -6.01 22.44 11.72
C THR A 164 -5.03 21.28 11.51
N PHE A 165 -3.74 21.59 11.31
CA PHE A 165 -2.71 20.56 11.24
C PHE A 165 -2.63 19.69 12.50
N GLU A 166 -2.83 20.30 13.67
CA GLU A 166 -2.81 19.57 14.94
C GLU A 166 -4.03 18.66 15.07
N ASP A 167 -5.20 19.06 14.56
CA ASP A 167 -6.38 18.18 14.52
C ASP A 167 -6.17 16.98 13.58
N ILE A 168 -5.37 17.13 12.53
CA ILE A 168 -5.15 16.10 11.50
C ILE A 168 -4.05 15.11 11.91
N TYR A 169 -2.92 15.62 12.40
CA TYR A 169 -1.73 14.81 12.68
C TYR A 169 -1.47 14.59 14.17
N GLY A 170 -2.21 15.27 15.05
CA GLY A 170 -1.93 15.30 16.48
C GLY A 170 -0.72 16.19 16.85
N PRO A 171 -0.38 16.24 18.15
CA PRO A 171 0.77 17.00 18.63
C PRO A 171 2.07 16.45 18.05
N GLY A 172 2.85 17.30 17.36
CA GLY A 172 4.12 16.92 16.72
C GLY A 172 4.10 16.91 15.19
N GLY A 173 2.93 17.03 14.57
CA GLY A 173 2.78 17.11 13.11
C GLY A 173 2.92 15.75 12.42
N PRO A 174 3.01 15.73 11.07
CA PRO A 174 3.03 14.49 10.31
C PRO A 174 4.23 13.60 10.68
N VAL A 175 3.96 12.33 10.98
CA VAL A 175 4.99 11.30 11.12
C VAL A 175 5.70 11.17 9.77
N LYS A 176 7.00 11.47 9.72
CA LYS A 176 7.79 11.28 8.51
C LYS A 176 7.91 9.78 8.24
N THR A 177 7.16 9.30 7.25
CA THR A 177 7.46 8.00 6.64
C THR A 177 8.75 8.16 5.86
N ARG A 178 9.75 7.32 6.16
CA ARG A 178 11.01 7.27 5.42
C ARG A 178 10.80 6.76 4.01
#